data_AF-A0A1G5WI01-F1
#
_entry.id   AF-A0A1G5WI01-F1
#
_cell.length_a   1.000
_cell.length_b   1.000
_cell.length_c   1.000
_cell.angle_alpha   90.00
_cell.angle_beta   90.00
_cell.angle_gamma   90.00
#
_symmetry.space_group_name_H-M   'P 1'
#
loop_
_entity.id
_entity.type
_entity.pdbx_description
1 polymer ?
#
loop_
_entity_poly.entity_id
_entity_poly.type
_entity_poly.pdbx_seq_one_letter_code
_entity_poly.pdbx_strand_id
1 'polypeptide(L)'
;MSLFKKKNEFKMDVKAADRILQNVFEDAGEKPNTVPFDKILLRCKYNGMAYDICIMVTVILLAMTLMLPIKFYPGFGKQNPEFKVEFHEQYGDELLISLSRGDIDLSKSYFVDVDGNKTYANYFNSLGFCIAFPMPDEEVNIIITEESGKELHLLFTPLD
;
A
#
# COMPACT_ATOMS: atom_id res chain seq x y z
N MET A 1 25.53 -7.35 11.66
CA MET A 1 25.11 -8.63 12.29
C MET A 1 25.22 -9.72 11.24
N SER A 2 26.19 -10.63 11.34
CA SER A 2 26.24 -11.84 10.52
C SER A 2 25.79 -13.00 11.41
N LEU A 3 24.63 -13.58 11.13
CA LEU A 3 24.00 -14.65 11.92
C LEU A 3 24.53 -16.05 11.55
N PHE A 4 25.52 -16.15 10.66
CA PHE A 4 26.11 -17.42 10.26
C PHE A 4 27.57 -17.47 10.72
N LYS A 5 27.87 -18.33 11.70
CA LYS A 5 29.25 -18.69 12.03
C LYS A 5 29.89 -19.25 10.76
N LYS A 6 30.86 -18.54 10.19
CA LYS A 6 31.73 -19.06 9.13
C LYS A 6 32.36 -20.34 9.66
N LYS A 7 31.95 -21.48 9.09
CA LYS A 7 32.57 -22.79 9.38
C LYS A 7 34.06 -22.66 9.07
N ASN A 8 34.93 -23.17 9.95
CA ASN A 8 36.39 -23.03 9.93
C ASN A 8 36.95 -22.80 8.51
N GLU A 9 37.40 -21.58 8.25
CA GLU A 9 37.96 -21.20 6.97
C GLU A 9 39.22 -22.04 6.74
N PHE A 10 39.18 -22.92 5.74
CA PHE A 10 40.32 -23.75 5.38
C PHE A 10 41.47 -22.84 4.96
N LYS A 11 42.53 -22.79 5.77
CA LYS A 11 43.77 -22.08 5.44
C LYS A 11 44.67 -23.02 4.67
N MET A 12 44.74 -22.80 3.36
CA MET A 12 45.68 -23.52 2.51
C MET A 12 47.12 -23.21 2.93
N ASP A 13 47.94 -24.25 3.15
CA ASP A 13 49.37 -24.09 3.34
C ASP A 13 50.03 -23.80 1.99
N VAL A 14 50.38 -22.53 1.79
CA VAL A 14 50.97 -22.00 0.55
C VAL A 14 52.25 -22.74 0.16
N LYS A 15 53.08 -23.14 1.13
CA LYS A 15 54.35 -23.83 0.85
C LYS A 15 54.13 -25.28 0.44
N ALA A 16 53.18 -25.96 1.11
CA ALA A 16 52.81 -27.30 0.74
C ALA A 16 52.19 -27.35 -0.66
N ALA A 17 51.33 -26.37 -0.99
CA ALA A 17 50.69 -26.27 -2.30
C ALA A 17 51.69 -25.96 -3.43
N ASP A 18 52.67 -25.09 -3.20
CA ASP A 18 53.75 -24.83 -4.16
C ASP A 18 54.58 -26.10 -4.43
N ARG A 19 54.96 -26.84 -3.37
CA ARG A 19 55.69 -28.11 -3.53
C ARG A 19 54.89 -29.14 -4.31
N ILE A 20 53.60 -29.29 -4.01
CA ILE A 20 52.71 -30.21 -4.76
C ILE A 20 52.65 -29.79 -6.23
N LEU A 21 52.52 -28.50 -6.51
CA LEU A 21 52.48 -28.00 -7.87
C LEU A 21 53.76 -28.37 -8.63
N GLN A 22 54.95 -28.13 -8.05
CA GLN A 22 56.22 -28.48 -8.69
C GLN A 22 56.35 -29.98 -8.96
N ASN A 23 55.98 -30.83 -8.00
CA ASN A 23 55.96 -32.28 -8.20
C ASN A 23 55.06 -32.70 -9.36
N VAL A 24 53.89 -32.06 -9.53
CA VAL A 24 52.98 -32.35 -10.65
C VAL A 24 53.59 -31.96 -12.01
N PHE A 25 54.35 -30.85 -12.08
CA PHE A 25 55.08 -30.48 -13.30
C PHE A 25 56.21 -31.47 -13.62
N GLU A 26 56.93 -31.92 -12.60
CA GLU A 26 57.98 -32.94 -12.74
C GLU A 26 57.41 -34.28 -13.23
N ASP A 27 56.31 -34.75 -12.65
CA ASP A 27 55.61 -35.98 -13.05
C ASP A 27 55.04 -35.90 -14.48
N ALA A 28 54.63 -34.70 -14.91
CA ALA A 28 54.14 -34.44 -16.27
C ALA A 28 55.28 -34.34 -17.30
N GLY A 29 56.55 -34.35 -16.88
CA GLY A 29 57.71 -34.14 -17.76
C GLY A 29 57.81 -32.71 -18.31
N GLU A 30 57.09 -31.78 -17.70
CA GLU A 30 57.01 -30.38 -18.11
C GLU A 30 58.03 -29.51 -17.35
N LYS A 31 58.30 -28.31 -17.87
CA LYS A 31 59.20 -27.39 -17.18
C LYS A 31 58.57 -26.90 -15.87
N PRO A 32 59.36 -26.74 -14.78
CA PRO A 32 58.87 -26.27 -13.49
C PRO A 32 58.13 -24.93 -13.61
N ASN A 33 57.07 -24.77 -12.82
CA ASN A 33 56.31 -23.54 -12.82
C ASN A 33 57.19 -22.38 -12.34
N THR A 34 57.37 -21.39 -13.22
CA THR A 34 58.23 -20.23 -12.98
C THR A 34 57.49 -19.08 -12.28
N VAL A 35 56.17 -19.16 -12.16
CA VAL A 35 55.33 -18.14 -11.51
C VAL A 35 55.17 -18.51 -10.02
N PRO A 36 55.54 -17.62 -9.07
CA PRO A 36 55.33 -17.88 -7.65
C PRO A 36 53.87 -18.18 -7.32
N PHE A 37 53.63 -19.20 -6.49
CA PHE A 37 52.28 -19.64 -6.12
C PHE A 37 51.40 -18.52 -5.55
N ASP A 38 51.99 -17.58 -4.80
CA ASP A 38 51.30 -16.40 -4.28
C ASP A 38 50.66 -15.55 -5.38
N LYS A 39 51.32 -15.40 -6.53
CA LYS A 39 50.76 -14.64 -7.66
C LYS A 39 49.59 -15.36 -8.31
N ILE A 40 49.61 -16.69 -8.34
CA ILE A 40 48.51 -17.52 -8.83
C ILE A 40 47.29 -17.34 -7.91
N LEU A 41 47.50 -17.42 -6.59
CA LEU A 41 46.44 -17.18 -5.60
C LEU A 41 45.86 -15.77 -5.68
N LEU A 42 46.72 -14.75 -5.82
CA LEU A 42 46.28 -13.36 -5.98
C LEU A 42 45.43 -13.18 -7.23
N ARG A 43 45.81 -13.83 -8.34
CA ARG A 43 45.04 -13.78 -9.59
C ARG A 43 43.69 -14.49 -9.46
N CYS A 44 43.64 -15.67 -8.84
CA CYS A 44 42.38 -16.36 -8.54
C CYS A 44 41.45 -15.49 -7.68
N LYS A 45 41.99 -14.85 -6.64
CA LYS A 45 41.24 -13.95 -5.77
C LYS A 45 40.74 -12.72 -6.52
N TYR A 46 41.57 -12.12 -7.36
CA TYR A 46 41.21 -10.94 -8.15
C TYR A 46 40.12 -11.27 -9.17
N ASN A 47 40.18 -12.44 -9.81
CA ASN A 47 39.15 -12.88 -10.74
C ASN A 47 37.80 -13.11 -10.05
N GLY A 48 37.78 -13.58 -8.80
CA GLY A 48 36.56 -13.74 -8.01
C GLY A 48 35.98 -12.42 -7.48
N MET A 49 36.82 -11.39 -7.31
CA MET A 49 36.43 -10.12 -6.70
C MET A 49 35.34 -9.38 -7.48
N ALA A 50 35.37 -9.45 -8.82
CA ALA A 50 34.33 -8.83 -9.65
C ALA A 50 32.95 -9.45 -9.39
N TYR A 51 32.88 -10.77 -9.24
CA TYR A 51 31.65 -11.49 -8.93
C TYR A 51 31.11 -11.14 -7.54
N ASP A 52 32.00 -11.07 -6.54
CA ASP A 52 31.63 -10.66 -5.17
C ASP A 52 31.07 -9.23 -5.14
N ILE A 53 31.68 -8.31 -5.91
CA ILE A 53 31.20 -6.92 -6.06
C ILE A 53 29.81 -6.91 -6.70
N CYS A 54 29.60 -7.70 -7.77
CA CYS A 54 28.28 -7.81 -8.41
C CYS A 54 27.21 -8.27 -7.42
N ILE A 55 27.47 -9.34 -6.65
CA ILE A 55 26.54 -9.83 -5.63
C ILE A 55 26.23 -8.74 -4.61
N MET A 56 27.25 -8.03 -4.12
CA MET A 56 27.07 -6.95 -3.14
C MET A 56 26.18 -5.83 -3.70
N VAL A 57 26.43 -5.38 -4.93
CA VAL A 57 25.62 -4.36 -5.59
C VAL A 57 24.17 -4.82 -5.78
N THR A 58 23.96 -6.08 -6.17
CA THR A 58 22.61 -6.64 -6.33
C THR A 58 21.84 -6.68 -5.01
N VAL A 59 22.48 -7.09 -3.91
CA VAL A 59 21.85 -7.10 -2.58
C VAL A 59 21.48 -5.69 -2.13
N ILE A 60 22.35 -4.71 -2.37
CA ILE A 60 22.09 -3.30 -2.06
C ILE A 60 20.91 -2.75 -2.88
N LEU A 61 20.84 -3.07 -4.17
CA LEU A 61 19.77 -2.65 -5.06
C LEU A 61 18.43 -3.32 -4.70
N LEU A 62 18.46 -4.60 -4.33
CA LEU A 62 17.31 -5.32 -3.79
C LEU A 62 16.82 -4.69 -2.48
N ALA A 63 17.73 -4.36 -1.56
CA ALA A 63 17.38 -3.70 -0.31
C ALA A 63 16.76 -2.31 -0.55
N MET A 64 17.33 -1.51 -1.47
CA MET A 64 16.76 -0.21 -1.84
C MET A 64 15.37 -0.34 -2.47
N THR A 65 15.16 -1.30 -3.37
CA THR A 65 13.85 -1.53 -4.00
C THR A 65 12.81 -2.04 -3.02
N LEU A 66 13.20 -2.86 -2.05
CA LEU A 66 12.30 -3.36 -0.99
C LEU A 66 12.00 -2.28 0.06
N MET A 67 12.89 -1.30 0.21
CA MET A 67 12.72 -0.12 1.07
C MET A 67 12.07 1.07 0.34
N LEU A 68 11.85 1.00 -0.98
CA LEU A 68 11.02 1.98 -1.67
C LEU A 68 9.60 1.87 -1.10
N PRO A 69 9.06 2.95 -0.53
CA PRO A 69 7.81 2.89 0.22
C PRO A 69 6.64 2.49 -0.69
N ILE A 70 5.94 1.45 -0.26
CA ILE A 70 4.56 1.10 -0.64
C ILE A 70 3.63 2.16 -0.06
N LYS A 71 3.76 3.39 -0.53
CA LYS A 71 2.75 4.43 -0.37
C LYS A 71 2.15 4.69 -1.74
N PHE A 72 1.44 3.67 -2.23
CA PHE A 72 0.30 3.93 -3.10
C PHE A 72 -0.69 4.75 -2.27
N TYR A 73 -0.54 6.07 -2.28
CA TYR A 73 -1.61 6.95 -1.87
C TYR A 73 -2.73 6.76 -2.90
N PRO A 74 -3.95 6.33 -2.52
CA PRO A 74 -5.09 6.64 -3.36
C PRO A 74 -5.12 8.17 -3.48
N GLY A 75 -5.37 8.65 -4.70
CA GLY A 75 -4.94 9.97 -5.16
C GLY A 75 -5.26 11.15 -4.24
N PHE A 76 -4.49 12.21 -4.44
CA PHE A 76 -4.81 13.59 -4.05
C PHE A 76 -6.15 14.01 -4.71
N GLY A 77 -7.27 13.50 -4.22
CA GLY A 77 -8.51 14.27 -4.18
C GLY A 77 -8.43 15.14 -2.93
N LYS A 78 -8.77 16.42 -3.05
CA LYS A 78 -9.13 17.21 -1.85
C LYS A 78 -10.04 16.31 -1.01
N GLN A 79 -9.64 15.98 0.23
CA GLN A 79 -10.59 15.44 1.19
C GLN A 79 -11.59 16.55 1.44
N ASN A 80 -12.60 16.61 0.59
CA ASN A 80 -13.77 17.41 0.84
C ASN A 80 -14.43 16.69 2.02
N PRO A 81 -14.54 17.32 3.21
CA PRO A 81 -15.04 16.62 4.39
C PRO A 81 -16.31 15.83 4.05
N GLU A 82 -16.35 14.59 4.48
CA GLU A 82 -17.34 13.64 3.99
C GLU A 82 -18.75 14.14 4.33
N PHE A 83 -19.54 14.44 3.31
CA PHE A 83 -20.97 14.73 3.44
C PHE A 83 -21.64 13.46 3.92
N LYS A 84 -22.04 13.42 5.19
CA LYS A 84 -22.43 12.21 5.89
C LYS A 84 -23.59 12.51 6.84
N VAL A 85 -24.45 11.53 7.06
CA VAL A 85 -25.47 11.54 8.12
C VAL A 85 -24.80 11.34 9.48
N GLU A 86 -25.10 12.22 10.43
CA GLU A 86 -24.65 12.08 11.82
C GLU A 86 -25.63 11.23 12.62
N PHE A 87 -26.91 11.57 12.55
CA PHE A 87 -27.99 10.84 13.20
C PHE A 87 -29.32 11.10 12.49
N HIS A 88 -30.28 10.24 12.77
CA HIS A 88 -31.67 10.41 12.36
C HIS A 88 -32.55 10.24 13.58
N GLU A 89 -33.65 10.98 13.62
CA GLU A 89 -34.64 10.90 14.69
C GLU A 89 -36.04 11.04 14.10
N GLN A 90 -37.00 10.29 14.62
CA GLN A 90 -38.40 10.49 14.30
C GLN A 90 -38.98 11.50 15.27
N TYR A 91 -39.61 12.55 14.75
CA TYR A 91 -40.32 13.55 15.55
C TYR A 91 -41.74 13.71 15.03
N GLY A 92 -42.69 13.01 15.68
CA GLY A 92 -44.07 12.95 15.21
C GLY A 92 -44.18 12.23 13.87
N ASP A 93 -44.77 12.90 12.88
CA ASP A 93 -44.97 12.41 11.51
C ASP A 93 -43.84 12.85 10.56
N GLU A 94 -42.69 13.26 11.11
CA GLU A 94 -41.52 13.68 10.35
C GLU A 94 -40.28 12.85 10.70
N LEU A 95 -39.50 12.52 9.68
CA LEU A 95 -38.17 11.97 9.77
C LEU A 95 -37.15 13.11 9.68
N LEU A 96 -36.43 13.34 10.79
CA LEU A 96 -35.36 14.31 10.88
C LEU A 96 -34.02 13.64 10.61
N ILE A 97 -33.26 14.17 9.66
CA ILE A 97 -31.92 13.68 9.31
C ILE A 97 -30.92 14.81 9.55
N SER A 98 -30.02 14.61 10.52
CA SER A 98 -28.93 15.53 10.79
C SER A 98 -27.69 15.17 9.97
N LEU A 99 -27.13 16.18 9.33
CA LEU A 99 -26.01 16.08 8.39
C LEU A 99 -24.77 16.74 9.00
N SER A 100 -23.59 16.21 8.64
CA SER A 100 -22.32 16.72 9.16
C SER A 100 -22.03 18.17 8.73
N ARG A 101 -22.56 18.58 7.58
CA ARG A 101 -22.46 19.91 6.96
C ARG A 101 -23.27 19.96 5.66
N GLY A 102 -23.40 21.16 5.09
CA GLY A 102 -23.79 21.35 3.69
C GLY A 102 -24.99 22.26 3.55
N ASP A 103 -24.98 23.11 2.52
CA ASP A 103 -26.15 23.86 2.08
C ASP A 103 -26.97 22.94 1.16
N ILE A 104 -28.20 22.64 1.56
CA ILE A 104 -29.03 21.63 0.90
C ILE A 104 -30.02 22.28 -0.06
N ASP A 105 -30.05 21.75 -1.28
CA ASP A 105 -31.07 22.11 -2.27
C ASP A 105 -32.35 21.33 -1.97
N LEU A 106 -33.28 21.98 -1.26
CA LEU A 106 -34.61 21.47 -0.95
C LEU A 106 -35.40 21.05 -2.19
N SER A 107 -35.21 21.75 -3.31
CA SER A 107 -35.96 21.48 -4.55
C SER A 107 -35.53 20.17 -5.21
N LYS A 108 -34.36 19.65 -4.85
CA LYS A 108 -33.76 18.41 -5.37
C LYS A 108 -33.61 17.33 -4.32
N SER A 109 -34.07 17.56 -3.09
CA SER A 109 -34.01 16.57 -2.01
C SER A 109 -35.38 15.92 -1.83
N TYR A 110 -35.46 14.62 -2.08
CA TYR A 110 -36.70 13.84 -2.10
C TYR A 110 -36.41 12.39 -1.76
N PHE A 111 -37.43 11.65 -1.32
CA PHE A 111 -37.38 10.21 -1.30
C PHE A 111 -38.23 9.60 -2.40
N VAL A 112 -37.87 8.38 -2.79
CA VAL A 112 -38.57 7.57 -3.77
C VAL A 112 -39.10 6.33 -3.09
N ASP A 113 -40.40 6.11 -3.24
CA ASP A 113 -41.10 4.92 -2.76
C ASP A 113 -40.93 3.71 -3.69
N VAL A 114 -41.35 2.52 -3.28
CA VAL A 114 -41.30 1.28 -4.06
C VAL A 114 -42.01 1.43 -5.42
N ASP A 115 -43.08 2.22 -5.46
CA ASP A 115 -43.83 2.54 -6.68
C ASP A 115 -43.16 3.59 -7.58
N GLY A 116 -42.02 4.15 -7.17
CA GLY A 116 -41.30 5.20 -7.89
C GLY A 116 -41.87 6.61 -7.67
N ASN A 117 -42.81 6.77 -6.74
CA ASN A 117 -43.39 8.06 -6.38
C ASN A 117 -42.37 8.91 -5.61
N LYS A 118 -42.28 10.20 -5.96
CA LYS A 118 -41.32 11.13 -5.34
C LYS A 118 -42.01 12.05 -4.33
N THR A 119 -41.46 12.10 -3.13
CA THR A 119 -41.92 13.00 -2.07
C THR A 119 -40.76 13.87 -1.60
N TYR A 120 -40.96 15.18 -1.61
CA TYR A 120 -39.92 16.17 -1.31
C TYR A 120 -39.79 16.43 0.19
N ALA A 121 -38.63 16.95 0.59
CA ALA A 121 -38.39 17.39 1.97
C ALA A 121 -39.31 18.57 2.36
N ASN A 122 -39.73 18.60 3.62
CA ASN A 122 -40.60 19.65 4.17
C ASN A 122 -39.81 20.94 4.40
N TYR A 123 -38.68 20.86 5.10
CA TYR A 123 -37.81 22.00 5.39
C TYR A 123 -36.38 21.57 5.70
N PHE A 124 -35.45 22.53 5.62
CA PHE A 124 -34.06 22.38 6.01
C PHE A 124 -33.68 23.50 6.98
N ASN A 125 -33.08 23.12 8.10
CA ASN A 125 -32.54 24.04 9.09
C ASN A 125 -31.02 24.14 8.92
N SER A 126 -30.54 25.27 8.39
CA SER A 126 -29.12 25.53 8.13
C SER A 126 -28.29 25.73 9.40
N LEU A 127 -28.90 26.12 10.53
CA LEU A 127 -28.18 26.28 11.80
C LEU A 127 -27.87 24.93 12.47
N GLY A 128 -28.76 23.95 12.28
CA GLY A 128 -28.64 22.61 12.85
C GLY A 128 -28.27 21.52 11.84
N PHE A 129 -28.02 21.89 10.58
CA PHE A 129 -27.82 21.00 9.44
C PHE A 129 -28.81 19.83 9.41
N CYS A 130 -30.09 20.13 9.60
CA CYS A 130 -31.14 19.12 9.74
C CYS A 130 -32.18 19.28 8.63
N ILE A 131 -32.43 18.19 7.90
CA ILE A 131 -33.49 18.13 6.89
C ILE A 131 -34.64 17.26 7.40
N ALA A 132 -35.86 17.74 7.18
CA ALA A 132 -37.08 17.04 7.57
C ALA A 132 -37.77 16.47 6.34
N PHE A 133 -38.09 15.18 6.38
CA PHE A 133 -38.95 14.50 5.43
C PHE A 133 -40.25 14.09 6.13
N PRO A 134 -41.39 13.99 5.41
CA PRO A 134 -42.54 13.28 5.97
C PRO A 134 -42.14 11.83 6.26
N MET A 135 -42.61 11.29 7.37
CA MET A 135 -42.30 9.92 7.78
C MET A 135 -42.85 8.94 6.73
N PRO A 136 -42.00 8.10 6.12
CA PRO A 136 -42.46 7.12 5.15
C PRO A 136 -43.04 5.89 5.87
N ASP A 137 -44.14 5.36 5.35
CA ASP A 137 -44.80 4.15 5.85
C ASP A 137 -44.14 2.85 5.35
N GLU A 138 -43.40 2.93 4.24
CA GLU A 138 -42.73 1.81 3.57
C GLU A 138 -41.22 2.07 3.44
N GLU A 139 -40.48 1.09 2.90
CA GLU A 139 -39.05 1.25 2.61
C GLU A 139 -38.84 2.25 1.46
N VAL A 140 -38.08 3.31 1.72
CA VAL A 140 -37.84 4.38 0.74
C VAL A 140 -36.36 4.64 0.52
N ASN A 141 -36.02 5.06 -0.70
CA ASN A 141 -34.69 5.58 -1.01
C ASN A 141 -34.69 7.11 -0.93
N ILE A 142 -34.03 7.66 0.08
CA ILE A 142 -33.91 9.10 0.33
C ILE A 142 -32.69 9.63 -0.40
N ILE A 143 -32.89 10.68 -1.19
CA ILE A 143 -31.87 11.39 -1.96
C ILE A 143 -31.77 12.82 -1.42
N ILE A 144 -30.61 13.16 -0.86
CA ILE A 144 -30.31 14.49 -0.33
C ILE A 144 -29.25 15.15 -1.22
N THR A 145 -29.59 16.29 -1.80
CA THR A 145 -28.74 16.99 -2.78
C THR A 145 -28.18 18.28 -2.18
N GLU A 146 -26.85 18.40 -2.14
CA GLU A 146 -26.15 19.65 -1.78
C GLU A 146 -26.25 20.65 -2.94
N GLU A 147 -26.22 21.96 -2.65
CA GLU A 147 -26.17 23.01 -3.70
C GLU A 147 -24.96 22.86 -4.64
N SER A 148 -23.89 22.21 -4.17
CA SER A 148 -22.71 21.88 -4.98
C SER A 148 -22.99 20.84 -6.09
N GLY A 149 -24.15 20.18 -6.05
CA GLY A 149 -24.55 19.09 -6.93
C GLY A 149 -24.14 17.71 -6.44
N LYS A 150 -23.60 17.59 -5.21
CA LYS A 150 -23.29 16.30 -4.59
C LYS A 150 -24.55 15.67 -4.01
N GLU A 151 -24.78 14.39 -4.30
CA GLU A 151 -25.93 13.65 -3.78
C GLU A 151 -25.50 12.62 -2.72
N LEU A 152 -26.36 12.47 -1.71
CA LEU A 152 -26.28 11.42 -0.70
C LEU A 152 -27.53 10.56 -0.82
N HIS A 153 -27.31 9.26 -0.96
CA HIS A 153 -28.36 8.25 -1.12
C HIS A 153 -28.44 7.44 0.17
N LEU A 154 -29.63 7.34 0.75
CA LEU A 154 -29.89 6.65 2.01
C LEU A 154 -31.07 5.72 1.82
N LEU A 155 -30.93 4.46 2.24
CA LEU A 155 -32.06 3.56 2.34
C LEU A 155 -32.68 3.70 3.73
N PHE A 156 -33.97 3.99 3.81
CA PHE A 156 -34.72 4.04 5.04
C PHE A 156 -35.68 2.86 5.11
N THR A 157 -35.61 2.11 6.20
CA THR A 157 -36.54 1.03 6.52
C THR A 157 -37.27 1.41 7.81
N PRO A 158 -38.60 1.60 7.78
CA PRO A 158 -39.38 1.83 8.99
C PRO A 158 -39.29 0.61 9.92
N LEU A 159 -39.26 0.84 11.23
CA LEU A 159 -39.30 -0.24 12.22
C LEU A 159 -40.77 -0.69 12.38
N ASP A 160 -41.04 -1.97 12.13
CA ASP A 160 -42.33 -2.64 12.37
C ASP A 160 -42.84 -2.47 13.82
#